data_AF-A0A2N2DMX4-F1
#
_entry.id   AF-A0A2N2DMX4-F1
#
_cell.length_a   1.000
_cell.length_b   1.000
_cell.length_c   1.000
_cell.angle_alpha   90.00
_cell.angle_beta   90.00
_cell.angle_gamma   90.00
#
_symmetry.space_group_name_H-M   'P 1'
#
loop_
_entity.id
_entity.type
_entity.pdbx_description
1 polymer ?
#
loop_
_entity_poly.entity_id
_entity_poly.type
_entity_poly.pdbx_seq_one_letter_code
_entity_poly.pdbx_strand_id
1 'polypeptide(L)'
;MDIDEKLKHLKARQQKAQAELSRLREAEIDLSLPLNRLVTQQEVNQALIKALERELKACQDIEEKAVEALEQLRQDNRETKFAHRKDALRKKRERTLKELSETTEPAAQAEMLLKLAKVKSEINNLQP
;
A
#
# COMPACT_ATOMS: atom_id res chain seq x y z
N MET A 1 -7.03 15.77 83.04
CA MET A 1 -7.23 16.65 81.88
C MET A 1 -8.55 17.35 82.05
N ASP A 2 -8.46 18.66 82.20
CA ASP A 2 -9.59 19.55 82.32
C ASP A 2 -10.40 19.57 81.00
N ILE A 3 -11.69 19.82 81.08
CA ILE A 3 -12.59 19.88 79.91
C ILE A 3 -12.11 20.98 78.94
N ASP A 4 -11.57 22.07 79.50
CA ASP A 4 -11.05 23.20 78.73
C ASP A 4 -9.80 22.85 77.91
N GLU A 5 -8.92 21.99 78.41
CA GLU A 5 -7.76 21.50 77.65
C GLU A 5 -8.21 20.64 76.45
N LYS A 6 -9.20 19.77 76.66
CA LYS A 6 -9.78 18.95 75.57
C LYS A 6 -10.44 19.84 74.51
N LEU A 7 -11.18 20.86 74.92
CA LEU A 7 -11.80 21.84 74.02
C LEU A 7 -10.75 22.60 73.20
N LYS A 8 -9.65 23.02 73.84
CA LYS A 8 -8.53 23.70 73.16
C LYS A 8 -7.87 22.78 72.11
N HIS A 9 -7.61 21.52 72.46
CA HIS A 9 -7.05 20.54 71.53
C HIS A 9 -7.99 20.22 70.36
N LEU A 10 -9.29 20.07 70.61
CA LEU A 10 -10.27 19.83 69.57
C LEU A 10 -10.38 21.02 68.61
N LYS A 11 -10.39 22.26 69.12
CA LYS A 11 -10.37 23.46 68.28
C LYS A 11 -9.11 23.56 67.41
N ALA A 12 -7.94 23.24 67.97
CA ALA A 12 -6.69 23.23 67.19
C ALA A 12 -6.72 22.17 66.07
N ARG A 13 -7.26 20.98 66.35
CA ARG A 13 -7.45 19.93 65.34
C ARG A 13 -8.46 20.35 64.27
N GLN A 14 -9.57 20.98 64.66
CA GLN A 14 -10.57 21.49 63.73
C GLN A 14 -9.97 22.55 62.80
N GLN A 15 -9.19 23.48 63.32
CA GLN A 15 -8.50 24.49 62.51
C GLN A 15 -7.50 23.87 61.53
N LYS A 16 -6.72 22.87 61.99
CA LYS A 16 -5.79 22.16 61.11
C LYS A 16 -6.51 21.40 60.00
N ALA A 17 -7.58 20.67 60.34
CA ALA A 17 -8.39 19.95 59.37
C ALA A 17 -9.05 20.90 58.36
N GLN A 18 -9.51 22.07 58.81
CA GLN A 18 -10.10 23.08 57.93
C GLN A 18 -9.06 23.69 56.99
N ALA A 19 -7.83 23.92 57.45
CA ALA A 19 -6.73 24.36 56.59
C ALA A 19 -6.31 23.29 55.57
N GLU A 20 -6.26 22.01 55.97
CA GLU A 20 -5.99 20.89 55.06
C GLU A 20 -7.11 20.75 54.02
N LEU A 21 -8.37 20.89 54.41
CA LEU A 21 -9.52 20.85 53.51
C LEU A 21 -9.49 21.98 52.48
N SER A 22 -9.12 23.20 52.89
CA SER A 22 -8.94 24.32 51.95
C SER A 22 -7.81 24.06 50.95
N ARG A 23 -6.66 23.55 51.42
CA ARG A 23 -5.53 23.20 50.53
C ARG A 23 -5.90 22.12 49.52
N LEU A 24 -6.65 21.11 49.93
CA LEU A 24 -7.10 20.04 49.03
C LEU A 24 -8.06 20.56 47.96
N ARG A 25 -8.95 21.49 48.32
CA ARG A 25 -9.85 22.14 47.35
C ARG A 25 -9.09 23.00 46.34
N GLU A 26 -8.08 23.74 46.79
CA GLU A 26 -7.20 24.49 45.90
C GLU A 26 -6.47 23.56 44.93
N ALA A 27 -5.90 22.45 45.43
CA ALA A 27 -5.24 21.45 44.59
C ALA A 27 -6.19 20.79 43.58
N GLU A 28 -7.44 20.53 43.95
CA GLU A 28 -8.47 19.99 43.05
C GLU A 28 -8.78 20.97 41.91
N ILE A 29 -8.91 22.26 42.22
CA ILE A 29 -9.11 23.31 41.22
C ILE A 29 -7.90 23.39 40.30
N ASP A 30 -6.68 23.38 40.85
CA ASP A 30 -5.44 23.47 40.10
C ASP A 30 -5.25 22.29 39.13
N LEU A 31 -5.72 21.09 39.50
CA LEU A 31 -5.63 19.89 38.66
C LEU A 31 -6.76 19.78 37.64
N SER A 32 -7.90 20.43 37.86
CA SER A 32 -9.07 20.35 36.99
C SER A 32 -8.78 20.84 35.56
N LEU A 33 -8.07 21.97 35.43
CA LEU A 33 -7.77 22.57 34.14
C LEU A 33 -6.75 21.76 33.32
N PRO A 34 -5.62 21.29 33.88
CA PRO A 34 -4.71 20.36 33.21
C PRO A 34 -5.40 19.07 32.77
N LEU A 35 -6.26 18.49 33.61
CA LEU A 35 -6.98 17.26 33.28
C LEU A 35 -7.91 17.47 32.08
N ASN A 36 -8.69 18.55 32.09
CA ASN A 36 -9.55 18.89 30.96
C ASN A 36 -8.75 19.08 29.66
N ARG A 37 -7.60 19.77 29.72
CA ARG A 37 -6.71 19.91 28.56
C ARG A 37 -6.21 18.56 28.05
N LEU A 38 -5.84 17.65 28.95
CA LEU A 38 -5.37 16.32 28.58
C LEU A 38 -6.46 15.50 27.90
N VAL A 39 -7.69 15.54 28.43
CA VAL A 39 -8.86 14.86 27.83
C VAL A 39 -9.15 15.42 26.43
N THR A 40 -9.22 16.75 26.28
CA THR A 40 -9.42 17.38 24.97
C THR A 40 -8.33 16.99 23.97
N GLN A 41 -7.06 16.98 24.40
CA GLN A 41 -5.96 16.56 23.53
C GLN A 41 -6.07 15.08 23.15
N GLN A 42 -6.50 14.21 24.07
CA GLN A 42 -6.73 12.80 23.80
C GLN A 42 -7.84 12.60 22.76
N GLU A 43 -8.93 13.35 22.84
CA GLU A 43 -10.02 13.31 21.85
C GLU A 43 -9.55 13.74 20.45
N VAL A 44 -8.76 14.83 20.38
CA VAL A 44 -8.13 15.27 19.12
C VAL A 44 -7.21 14.19 18.55
N ASN A 45 -6.37 13.58 19.38
CA ASN A 45 -5.47 12.51 18.94
C ASN A 45 -6.25 11.29 18.44
N GLN A 46 -7.36 10.90 19.10
CA GLN A 46 -8.21 9.81 18.64
C GLN A 46 -8.88 10.11 17.28
N ALA A 47 -9.30 11.36 17.05
CA ALA A 47 -9.84 11.77 15.77
C ALA A 47 -8.78 11.69 14.66
N LEU A 48 -7.55 12.12 14.94
CA LEU A 48 -6.41 12.02 14.02
C LEU A 48 -6.06 10.57 13.69
N ILE A 49 -6.01 9.68 14.70
CA ILE A 49 -5.76 8.25 14.47
C ILE A 49 -6.79 7.66 13.52
N LYS A 50 -8.09 7.92 13.76
CA LYS A 50 -9.16 7.43 12.87
C LYS A 50 -9.07 7.98 11.45
N ALA A 51 -8.61 9.23 11.29
CA ALA A 51 -8.39 9.81 9.97
C ALA A 51 -7.23 9.10 9.25
N LEU A 52 -6.10 8.91 9.94
CA LEU A 52 -4.94 8.20 9.41
C LEU A 52 -5.24 6.73 9.06
N GLU A 53 -6.05 6.04 9.85
CA GLU A 53 -6.51 4.68 9.53
C GLU A 53 -7.33 4.63 8.24
N ARG A 54 -8.16 5.65 7.98
CA ARG A 54 -8.93 5.75 6.73
C ARG A 54 -8.01 6.03 5.54
N GLU A 55 -7.03 6.93 5.70
CA GLU A 55 -6.05 7.22 4.66
C GLU A 55 -5.18 6.00 4.34
N LEU A 56 -4.72 5.28 5.36
CA LEU A 56 -3.96 4.04 5.20
C LEU A 56 -4.75 3.01 4.38
N LYS A 57 -6.03 2.83 4.70
CA LYS A 57 -6.90 1.94 3.93
C LYS A 57 -7.05 2.38 2.48
N ALA A 58 -7.25 3.68 2.24
CA ALA A 58 -7.34 4.21 0.89
C ALA A 58 -6.03 3.99 0.09
N CYS A 59 -4.87 4.13 0.74
CA CYS A 59 -3.58 3.81 0.13
C CYS A 59 -3.46 2.32 -0.23
N GLN A 60 -3.90 1.42 0.65
CA GLN A 60 -3.91 -0.02 0.38
C GLN A 60 -4.82 -0.39 -0.80
N ASP A 61 -6.02 0.21 -0.87
CA ASP A 61 -6.95 -0.01 -1.99
C ASP A 61 -6.37 0.51 -3.33
N ILE A 62 -5.58 1.59 -3.29
CA ILE A 62 -4.88 2.12 -4.48
C ILE A 62 -3.73 1.19 -4.88
N GLU A 63 -2.97 0.69 -3.91
CA GLU A 63 -1.86 -0.23 -4.13
C GLU A 63 -2.36 -1.52 -4.79
N GLU A 64 -3.44 -2.12 -4.29
CA GLU A 64 -4.04 -3.34 -4.86
C GLU A 64 -4.44 -3.13 -6.33
N LYS A 65 -5.15 -2.03 -6.63
CA LYS A 65 -5.53 -1.69 -8.02
C LYS A 65 -4.33 -1.45 -8.93
N ALA A 66 -3.27 -0.84 -8.40
CA ALA A 66 -2.05 -0.59 -9.16
C ALA A 66 -1.32 -1.91 -9.49
N VAL A 67 -1.31 -2.86 -8.56
CA VAL A 67 -0.75 -4.21 -8.78
C VAL A 67 -1.55 -4.95 -9.85
N GLU A 68 -2.88 -4.99 -9.75
CA GLU A 68 -3.76 -5.62 -10.75
C GLU A 68 -3.54 -5.03 -12.16
N ALA A 69 -3.52 -3.70 -12.27
CA ALA A 69 -3.29 -3.01 -13.54
C ALA A 69 -1.92 -3.34 -14.14
N LEU A 70 -0.89 -3.47 -13.29
CA LEU A 70 0.46 -3.81 -13.71
C LEU A 70 0.58 -5.26 -14.16
N GLU A 71 -0.14 -6.19 -13.54
CA GLU A 71 -0.24 -7.58 -13.98
C GLU A 71 -0.95 -7.69 -15.34
N GLN A 72 -2.06 -6.97 -15.53
CA GLN A 72 -2.76 -6.91 -16.81
C GLN A 72 -1.84 -6.36 -17.92
N LEU A 73 -1.15 -5.24 -17.67
CA LEU A 73 -0.20 -4.68 -18.64
C LEU A 73 0.94 -5.65 -18.96
N ARG A 74 1.41 -6.43 -17.98
CA ARG A 74 2.43 -7.47 -18.23
C ARG A 74 1.89 -8.58 -19.12
N GLN A 75 0.65 -9.00 -18.91
CA GLN A 75 -0.01 -10.00 -19.76
C GLN A 75 -0.17 -9.46 -21.18
N ASP A 76 -0.76 -8.27 -21.35
CA ASP A 76 -0.96 -7.63 -22.65
C ASP A 76 0.36 -7.44 -23.40
N ASN A 77 1.44 -7.08 -22.69
CA ASN A 77 2.77 -6.95 -23.28
C ASN A 77 3.32 -8.29 -23.80
N ARG A 78 3.11 -9.39 -23.05
CA ARG A 78 3.49 -10.74 -23.49
C ARG A 78 2.71 -11.14 -24.75
N GLU A 79 1.40 -10.96 -24.74
CA GLU A 79 0.52 -11.26 -25.87
C GLU A 79 0.87 -10.45 -27.11
N THR A 80 1.14 -9.15 -26.94
CA THR A 80 1.54 -8.26 -28.03
C THR A 80 2.91 -8.65 -28.61
N LYS A 81 3.89 -8.98 -27.76
CA LYS A 81 5.21 -9.48 -28.22
C LYS A 81 5.08 -10.79 -28.97
N PHE A 82 4.25 -11.72 -28.47
CA PHE A 82 3.96 -12.97 -29.15
C PHE A 82 3.31 -12.72 -30.52
N ALA A 83 2.30 -11.85 -30.58
CA ALA A 83 1.62 -11.47 -31.82
C ALA A 83 2.58 -10.87 -32.86
N HIS A 84 3.46 -9.94 -32.45
CA HIS A 84 4.47 -9.36 -33.33
C HIS A 84 5.48 -10.41 -33.83
N ARG A 85 5.95 -11.30 -32.96
CA ARG A 85 6.88 -12.38 -33.36
C ARG A 85 6.21 -13.35 -34.35
N LYS A 86 4.95 -13.72 -34.09
CA LYS A 86 4.15 -14.56 -34.98
C LYS A 86 3.94 -13.91 -36.35
N ASP A 87 3.59 -12.63 -36.40
CA ASP A 87 3.41 -11.91 -37.68
C ASP A 87 4.73 -11.73 -38.43
N ALA A 88 5.84 -11.45 -37.73
CA ALA A 88 7.16 -11.36 -38.34
C ALA A 88 7.58 -12.68 -39.00
N LEU A 89 7.35 -13.81 -38.32
CA LEU A 89 7.62 -15.15 -38.87
C LEU A 89 6.70 -15.48 -40.06
N ARG A 90 5.42 -15.11 -40.00
CA ARG A 90 4.48 -15.24 -41.13
C ARG A 90 4.99 -14.49 -42.36
N LYS A 91 5.33 -13.21 -42.21
CA LYS A 91 5.85 -12.36 -43.29
C LYS A 91 7.17 -12.87 -43.84
N LYS A 92 8.03 -13.46 -42.99
CA LYS A 92 9.29 -14.09 -43.42
C LYS A 92 9.01 -15.33 -44.25
N ARG A 93 8.10 -16.19 -43.82
CA ARG A 93 7.67 -17.38 -44.57
C ARG A 93 7.09 -17.02 -45.93
N GLU A 94 6.20 -16.02 -45.99
CA GLU A 94 5.59 -15.55 -47.25
C GLU A 94 6.64 -15.02 -48.23
N ARG A 95 7.59 -14.20 -47.76
CA ARG A 95 8.70 -13.71 -48.58
C ARG A 95 9.56 -14.85 -49.12
N THR A 96 9.95 -15.80 -48.28
CA THR A 96 10.77 -16.95 -48.72
C THR A 96 10.00 -17.87 -49.69
N LEU A 97 8.69 -18.04 -49.53
CA LEU A 97 7.86 -18.77 -50.50
C LEU A 97 7.85 -18.08 -51.86
N LYS A 98 7.72 -16.75 -51.87
CA LYS A 98 7.74 -15.96 -53.10
C LYS A 98 9.09 -16.06 -53.80
N GLU A 99 10.19 -15.87 -53.07
CA GLU A 99 11.56 -16.03 -53.58
C GLU A 99 11.79 -17.43 -54.15
N LEU A 100 11.31 -18.49 -53.46
CA LEU A 100 11.40 -19.86 -53.95
C LEU A 100 10.65 -20.06 -55.27
N SER A 101 9.48 -19.44 -55.45
CA SER A 101 8.68 -19.53 -56.67
C SER A 101 9.29 -18.77 -57.86
N GLU A 102 10.11 -17.76 -57.59
CA GLU A 102 10.77 -16.92 -58.60
C GLU A 102 12.19 -17.42 -58.95
N THR A 103 12.79 -18.26 -58.11
CA THR A 103 14.14 -18.80 -58.30
C THR A 103 14.12 -19.99 -59.26
N THR A 104 14.93 -19.96 -60.32
CA THR A 104 15.06 -21.06 -61.30
C THR A 104 16.32 -21.90 -61.11
N GLU A 105 17.30 -21.43 -60.33
CA GLU A 105 18.55 -22.14 -60.05
C GLU A 105 18.38 -23.21 -58.94
N PRO A 106 18.75 -24.48 -59.19
CA PRO A 106 18.53 -25.58 -58.23
C PRO A 106 19.25 -25.39 -56.87
N ALA A 107 20.45 -24.82 -56.87
CA ALA A 107 21.21 -24.58 -55.64
C ALA A 107 20.54 -23.51 -54.76
N ALA A 108 20.10 -22.42 -55.38
CA ALA A 108 19.37 -21.35 -54.69
C ALA A 108 17.99 -21.81 -54.20
N GLN A 109 17.29 -22.67 -54.96
CA GLN A 109 16.04 -23.31 -54.50
C GLN A 109 16.25 -24.17 -53.25
N ALA A 110 17.32 -24.97 -53.19
CA ALA A 110 17.63 -25.79 -52.02
C ALA A 110 17.92 -24.94 -50.77
N GLU A 111 18.64 -23.83 -50.93
CA GLU A 111 18.89 -22.87 -49.84
C GLU A 111 17.58 -22.24 -49.32
N MET A 112 16.67 -21.86 -50.23
CA MET A 112 15.37 -21.30 -49.86
C MET A 112 14.48 -22.33 -49.14
N LEU A 113 14.51 -23.61 -49.55
CA LEU A 113 13.82 -24.69 -48.85
C LEU A 113 14.33 -24.90 -47.42
N LEU A 114 15.66 -24.83 -47.21
CA LEU A 114 16.26 -24.88 -45.86
C LEU A 114 15.83 -23.69 -45.00
N LYS A 115 15.82 -22.47 -45.56
CA LYS A 115 15.30 -21.27 -44.88
C LYS A 115 13.83 -21.45 -44.51
N LEU A 116 13.02 -22.04 -45.40
CA LEU A 116 11.60 -22.31 -45.14
C LEU A 116 11.40 -23.30 -44.00
N ALA A 117 12.17 -24.39 -43.99
CA ALA A 117 12.12 -25.40 -42.93
C ALA A 117 12.48 -24.79 -41.57
N LYS A 118 13.52 -23.93 -41.53
CA LYS A 118 13.91 -23.20 -40.32
C LYS A 118 12.79 -22.29 -39.81
N VAL A 119 12.17 -21.49 -40.68
CA VAL A 119 11.04 -20.62 -40.29
C VAL A 119 9.84 -21.45 -39.81
N LYS A 120 9.55 -22.58 -40.44
CA LYS A 120 8.48 -23.49 -39.99
C LYS A 120 8.76 -24.05 -38.59
N SER A 121 10.00 -24.42 -38.31
CA SER A 121 10.42 -24.85 -36.97
C SER A 121 10.30 -23.71 -35.95
N GLU A 122 10.72 -22.49 -36.30
CA GLU A 122 10.60 -21.31 -35.43
C GLU A 122 9.13 -20.99 -35.09
N ILE A 123 8.21 -21.14 -36.07
CA ILE A 123 6.76 -20.98 -35.86
C ILE A 123 6.21 -22.08 -34.94
N ASN A 124 6.57 -23.33 -35.17
CA ASN A 124 6.08 -24.46 -34.37
C ASN A 124 6.57 -24.42 -32.92
N ASN A 125 7.75 -23.84 -32.69
CA ASN A 125 8.34 -23.68 -31.36
C ASN A 125 7.96 -22.36 -30.68
N LEU A 126 7.12 -21.52 -31.32
CA LEU A 126 6.69 -20.26 -30.74
C LEU A 126 5.64 -20.53 -29.65
N GLN A 127 6.01 -20.32 -28.38
CA GLN A 127 5.09 -20.39 -27.26
C GLN A 127 4.60 -18.99 -26.83
N PRO A 128 3.35 -18.87 -26.33
CA PRO A 128 2.84 -17.64 -25.71
C PRO A 128 3.68 -17.16 -24.52
#